data_AF-A0A0M8V7L6-F1
#
_entry.id   AF-A0A0M8V7L6-F1
#
_cell.length_a   1.000
_cell.length_b   1.000
_cell.length_c   1.000
_cell.angle_alpha   90.00
_cell.angle_beta   90.00
_cell.angle_gamma   90.00
#
_symmetry.space_group_name_H-M   'P 1'
#
loop_
_entity.id
_entity.type
_entity.pdbx_description
1 polymer ?
#
loop_
_entity_poly.entity_id
_entity_poly.type
_entity_poly.pdbx_seq_one_letter_code
_entity_poly.pdbx_strand_id
1 'polypeptide(L)'
;MLSADGTASASEMDLSSGEIDGALAVRRERVVPAAPERSAELASRRVEYLVAVPGDPGQWLVAAFSTIGAGNPRDDLADAMVEWFDALMTTFRWSWT
;
A
#
# COMPACT_ATOMS: atom_id res chain seq x y z
N MET A 1 -14.09 5.12 -2.58
CA MET A 1 -13.62 4.18 -3.64
C MET A 1 -12.34 4.76 -4.21
N LEU A 2 -11.28 3.95 -4.40
CA LEU A 2 -10.04 4.40 -5.01
C LEU A 2 -10.17 4.37 -6.56
N SER A 3 -9.64 5.37 -7.24
CA SER A 3 -9.55 5.44 -8.71
C SER A 3 -8.09 5.46 -9.16
N ALA A 4 -7.81 4.85 -10.31
CA ALA A 4 -6.48 4.84 -10.92
C ALA A 4 -6.26 6.12 -11.75
N ASP A 5 -5.11 6.79 -11.59
CA ASP A 5 -4.74 7.96 -12.40
C ASP A 5 -3.84 7.53 -13.56
N GLY A 6 -4.30 7.74 -14.79
CA GLY A 6 -3.56 7.48 -16.02
C GLY A 6 -2.74 8.68 -16.46
N THR A 7 -1.42 8.64 -16.22
CA THR A 7 -0.31 9.09 -17.10
C THR A 7 0.97 9.28 -16.29
N ALA A 8 1.80 8.24 -16.20
CA ALA A 8 3.22 8.37 -15.88
C ALA A 8 4.00 7.33 -16.67
N SER A 9 5.19 7.69 -17.14
CA SER A 9 6.17 6.74 -17.69
C SER A 9 6.35 5.60 -16.68
N ALA A 10 5.81 4.42 -17.01
CA ALA A 10 5.40 3.38 -16.07
C ALA A 10 6.58 2.57 -15.49
N SER A 11 7.13 3.01 -14.37
CA SER A 11 8.13 2.25 -13.59
C SER A 11 7.44 1.47 -12.46
N GLU A 12 7.24 0.15 -12.62
CA GLU A 12 6.99 -0.91 -11.60
C GLU A 12 6.02 -0.67 -10.41
N MET A 13 5.38 0.48 -10.31
CA MET A 13 4.60 0.95 -9.17
C MET A 13 3.17 1.24 -9.63
N ASP A 14 2.22 0.51 -9.06
CA ASP A 14 0.79 0.77 -9.21
C ASP A 14 0.34 1.82 -8.20
N LEU A 15 -0.49 2.76 -8.66
CA LEU A 15 -0.93 3.94 -7.91
C LEU A 15 -2.44 4.09 -8.03
N SER A 16 -3.09 4.27 -6.90
CA SER A 16 -4.50 4.66 -6.85
C SER A 16 -4.74 5.69 -5.75
N SER A 17 -5.73 6.55 -5.94
CA SER A 17 -6.09 7.62 -5.01
C SER A 17 -7.57 7.55 -4.66
N GLY A 18 -7.95 8.07 -3.50
CA GLY A 18 -9.35 8.16 -3.08
C GLY A 18 -9.44 8.52 -1.61
N GLU A 19 -10.29 7.84 -0.84
CA GLU A 19 -10.57 8.22 0.55
C GLU A 19 -10.57 7.03 1.51
N ILE A 20 -10.11 7.26 2.73
CA ILE A 20 -10.25 6.38 3.90
C ILE A 20 -10.88 7.18 5.04
N ASP A 21 -12.07 6.76 5.48
CA ASP A 21 -12.90 7.45 6.48
C ASP A 21 -13.06 8.96 6.19
N GLY A 22 -13.28 9.29 4.91
CA GLY A 22 -13.45 10.67 4.41
C GLY A 22 -12.16 11.49 4.26
N ALA A 23 -11.00 10.92 4.59
CA ALA A 23 -9.71 11.57 4.42
C ALA A 23 -9.05 11.17 3.10
N LEU A 24 -8.37 12.13 2.44
CA LEU A 24 -7.60 11.87 1.22
C LEU A 24 -6.58 10.74 1.46
N ALA A 25 -6.56 9.78 0.55
CA ALA A 25 -5.67 8.63 0.60
C ALA A 25 -5.02 8.36 -0.76
N VAL A 26 -3.76 7.96 -0.73
CA VAL A 26 -3.03 7.40 -1.88
C VAL A 26 -2.55 6.01 -1.50
N ARG A 27 -2.89 5.03 -2.33
CA ARG A 27 -2.34 3.67 -2.26
C ARG A 27 -1.24 3.52 -3.30
N ARG A 28 -0.10 3.00 -2.86
CA ARG A 28 1.04 2.64 -3.70
C ARG A 28 1.30 1.16 -3.56
N GLU A 29 1.56 0.51 -4.67
CA GLU A 29 1.94 -0.89 -4.69
C GLU A 29 3.11 -1.11 -5.62
N ARG A 30 4.09 -1.92 -5.20
CA ARG A 30 5.23 -2.27 -6.03
C ARG A 30 5.86 -3.59 -5.61
N VAL A 31 6.64 -4.17 -6.52
CA VAL A 31 7.62 -5.18 -6.13
C VAL A 31 8.88 -4.49 -5.62
N VAL A 32 9.37 -4.93 -4.47
CA VAL A 32 10.68 -4.60 -3.93
C VAL A 32 11.61 -5.77 -4.26
N PRO A 33 12.70 -5.56 -5.00
CA PRO A 33 13.61 -6.64 -5.35
C PRO A 33 14.30 -7.21 -4.11
N ALA A 34 14.78 -8.46 -4.22
CA ALA A 34 15.67 -9.05 -3.23
C ALA A 34 16.91 -8.15 -3.03
N ALA A 35 17.40 -8.11 -1.80
CA ALA A 35 18.58 -7.38 -1.38
C ALA A 35 19.38 -8.28 -0.42
N PRO A 36 20.10 -9.30 -0.93
CA PRO A 36 20.87 -10.23 -0.09
C PRO A 36 21.90 -9.53 0.80
N GLU A 37 22.46 -8.41 0.34
CA GLU A 37 23.36 -7.54 1.10
C GLU A 37 22.71 -6.87 2.33
N ARG A 38 21.37 -6.88 2.39
CA ARG A 38 20.55 -6.43 3.51
C ARG A 38 19.75 -7.57 4.14
N SER A 39 20.17 -8.81 3.94
CA SER A 39 19.51 -10.02 4.46
C SER A 39 18.07 -10.22 3.96
N ALA A 40 17.72 -9.65 2.81
CA ALA A 40 16.43 -9.87 2.13
C ALA A 40 16.65 -10.78 0.91
N GLU A 41 16.60 -12.10 1.12
CA GLU A 41 16.93 -13.09 0.09
C GLU A 41 15.89 -13.19 -1.03
N LEU A 42 14.64 -12.81 -0.74
CA LEU A 42 13.52 -12.89 -1.67
C LEU A 42 12.97 -11.50 -1.97
N ALA A 43 12.44 -11.33 -3.19
CA ALA A 43 11.67 -10.15 -3.53
C ALA A 43 10.34 -10.14 -2.74
N SER A 44 9.82 -8.95 -2.48
CA SER A 44 8.55 -8.78 -1.76
C SER A 44 7.60 -7.87 -2.52
N ARG A 45 6.30 -8.06 -2.36
CA ARG A 45 5.28 -7.09 -2.76
C ARG A 45 5.02 -6.16 -1.60
N ARG A 46 5.06 -4.86 -1.86
CA ARG A 46 4.84 -3.82 -0.85
C ARG A 46 3.64 -2.98 -1.24
N VAL A 47 2.73 -2.80 -0.29
CA VAL A 47 1.58 -1.90 -0.37
C VAL A 47 1.70 -0.83 0.70
N GLU A 48 1.47 0.42 0.33
CA GLU A 48 1.54 1.58 1.22
C GLU A 48 0.28 2.41 1.04
N TYR A 49 -0.37 2.76 2.14
CA TYR A 49 -1.42 3.77 2.20
C TYR A 49 -0.85 5.02 2.86
N LEU A 50 -0.92 6.14 2.16
CA LEU A 50 -0.65 7.48 2.67
C LEU A 50 -2.00 8.16 2.85
N VAL A 51 -2.43 8.34 4.10
CA VAL A 51 -3.74 8.91 4.45
C VAL A 51 -3.53 10.23 5.15
N ALA A 52 -4.14 11.31 4.65
CA ALA A 52 -4.09 12.61 5.28
C ALA A 52 -4.79 12.56 6.65
N VAL A 53 -4.23 13.24 7.66
CA VAL A 53 -4.91 13.43 8.94
C VAL A 53 -5.96 14.54 8.77
N PRO A 54 -7.25 14.30 9.07
CA PRO A 54 -8.26 15.35 8.92
C PRO A 54 -7.96 16.58 9.79
N GLY A 55 -8.07 17.76 9.21
CA GLY A 55 -7.86 19.03 9.92
C GLY A 55 -6.40 19.48 10.08
N ASP A 56 -5.42 18.64 9.74
CA ASP A 56 -4.00 19.02 9.74
C ASP A 56 -3.33 18.65 8.39
N PRO A 57 -3.24 19.60 7.44
CA PRO A 57 -2.71 19.34 6.10
C PRO A 57 -1.21 18.98 6.07
N GLY A 58 -0.49 19.18 7.18
CA GLY A 58 0.92 18.81 7.32
C GLY A 58 1.14 17.37 7.80
N GLN A 59 0.07 16.69 8.26
CA GLN A 59 0.18 15.38 8.89
C GLN A 59 -0.43 14.26 8.04
N TRP A 60 0.30 13.15 8.00
CA TRP A 60 -0.04 11.97 7.21
C TRP A 60 0.21 10.70 8.03
N LEU A 61 -0.73 9.77 7.97
CA LEU A 61 -0.54 8.39 8.39
C LEU A 61 0.03 7.59 7.23
N VAL A 62 1.10 6.84 7.48
CA VAL A 62 1.62 5.85 6.55
C VAL A 62 1.40 4.46 7.14
N ALA A 63 0.51 3.68 6.51
CA ALA A 63 0.36 2.26 6.79
C ALA A 63 1.03 1.47 5.67
N ALA A 64 1.95 0.57 6.03
CA ALA A 64 2.71 -0.17 5.04
C ALA A 64 2.75 -1.66 5.37
N PHE A 65 2.54 -2.47 4.34
CA PHE A 65 2.55 -3.92 4.41
C PHE A 65 3.48 -4.50 3.36
N SER A 66 4.14 -5.61 3.66
CA SER A 66 5.00 -6.31 2.71
C SER A 66 4.89 -7.81 2.89
N THR A 67 4.85 -8.55 1.78
CA THR A 67 4.77 -10.01 1.76
C THR A 67 5.72 -10.59 0.71
N ILE A 68 6.28 -11.76 0.99
CA ILE A 68 7.08 -12.56 0.05
C ILE A 68 6.25 -13.61 -0.70
N GLY A 69 4.94 -13.72 -0.38
CA GLY A 69 4.09 -14.81 -0.87
C GLY A 69 4.63 -16.18 -0.47
N ALA A 70 4.51 -17.16 -1.36
CA ALA A 70 5.17 -18.46 -1.27
C ALA A 70 6.57 -18.45 -1.93
N GLY A 71 7.24 -17.28 -1.95
CA GLY A 71 8.53 -17.05 -2.60
C GLY A 71 8.44 -16.27 -3.90
N ASN A 72 7.24 -15.96 -4.38
CA ASN A 72 7.00 -15.08 -5.50
C ASN A 72 6.09 -13.91 -5.08
N PRO A 73 6.50 -12.64 -5.21
CA PRO A 73 5.68 -11.50 -4.82
C PRO A 73 4.41 -11.30 -5.66
N ARG A 74 4.17 -12.12 -6.69
CA ARG A 74 2.98 -12.09 -7.54
C ARG A 74 2.22 -13.42 -7.57
N ASP A 75 2.38 -14.26 -6.55
CA ASP A 75 1.60 -15.49 -6.40
C ASP A 75 0.27 -15.26 -5.65
N ASP A 76 -0.60 -16.27 -5.70
CA ASP A 76 -1.93 -16.23 -5.09
C ASP A 76 -1.89 -15.93 -3.57
N LEU A 77 -0.83 -16.35 -2.87
CA LEU A 77 -0.67 -16.04 -1.45
C LEU A 77 -0.33 -14.56 -1.25
N ALA A 78 0.55 -14.00 -2.08
CA ALA A 78 0.83 -12.56 -2.07
C ALA A 78 -0.43 -11.75 -2.41
N ASP A 79 -1.23 -12.20 -3.38
CA ASP A 79 -2.52 -11.59 -3.72
C ASP A 79 -3.49 -11.60 -2.52
N ALA A 80 -3.70 -12.76 -1.90
CA ALA A 80 -4.60 -12.89 -0.75
C ALA A 80 -4.15 -12.03 0.46
N MET A 81 -2.85 -11.94 0.72
CA MET A 81 -2.32 -11.10 1.80
C MET A 81 -2.46 -9.61 1.51
N VAL A 82 -2.31 -9.19 0.26
CA VAL A 82 -2.56 -7.80 -0.16
C VAL A 82 -4.05 -7.48 -0.05
N GLU A 83 -4.93 -8.36 -0.52
CA GLU A 83 -6.38 -8.20 -0.40
C GLU A 83 -6.81 -8.09 1.07
N TRP A 84 -6.25 -8.92 1.95
CA TRP A 84 -6.49 -8.82 3.39
C TRP A 84 -6.05 -7.47 3.96
N PHE A 85 -4.87 -6.96 3.56
CA PHE A 85 -4.40 -5.66 4.02
C PHE A 85 -5.28 -4.52 3.51
N ASP A 86 -5.67 -4.56 2.23
CA ASP A 86 -6.61 -3.59 1.65
C ASP A 86 -7.95 -3.63 2.39
N ALA A 87 -8.47 -4.83 2.71
CA ALA A 87 -9.67 -4.99 3.51
C ALA A 87 -9.51 -4.41 4.93
N LEU A 88 -8.38 -4.63 5.60
CA LEU A 88 -8.09 -4.03 6.91
C LEU A 88 -8.13 -2.50 6.83
N MET A 89 -7.55 -1.91 5.78
CA MET A 89 -7.57 -0.46 5.58
C MET A 89 -8.99 0.10 5.38
N THR A 90 -9.94 -0.68 4.83
CA THR A 90 -11.35 -0.25 4.74
C THR A 90 -12.05 -0.12 6.09
N THR A 91 -11.50 -0.74 7.14
CA THR A 91 -12.06 -0.69 8.50
C THR A 91 -11.54 0.47 9.34
N PHE A 92 -10.50 1.16 8.85
CA PHE A 92 -9.87 2.25 9.58
C PHE A 92 -10.85 3.40 9.81
N ARG A 93 -10.87 3.94 11.03
CA ARG A 93 -11.67 5.11 11.40
C ARG A 93 -10.83 6.09 12.20
N TRP A 94 -10.99 7.37 11.90
CA TRP A 94 -10.47 8.42 12.76
C TRP A 94 -11.34 8.54 14.01
N SER A 95 -10.70 8.61 15.17
CA SER A 95 -11.36 8.97 16.42
C SER A 95 -10.64 10.15 17.04
N TRP A 96 -11.42 11.09 17.55
CA TRP A 96 -10.94 12.24 18.31
C TRP A 96 -11.45 12.04 19.73
N THR A 97 -10.56 12.15 20.72
CA THR A 97 -10.93 12.22 22.13
C THR A 97 -10.66 13.63 22.63
#